data_AF-A0A8S2YN75-F1
#
_entry.id   AF-A0A8S2YN75-F1
#
_cell.length_a   1.000
_cell.length_b   1.000
_cell.length_c   1.000
_cell.angle_alpha   90.00
_cell.angle_beta   90.00
_cell.angle_gamma   90.00
#
_symmetry.space_group_name_H-M   'P 1'
#
loop_
_entity.id
_entity.type
_entity.pdbx_description
1 polymer ?
#
loop_
_entity_poly.entity_id
_entity_poly.type
_entity_poly.pdbx_seq_one_letter_code
_entity_poly.pdbx_strand_id
1 'polypeptide(L)' 'MLSIFNPMTWRWAAQQQVEIIVSNNTKNDECEVVIKGRDSQNKLVQKEFRSFIGWLKDCAV' A
#
# COMPACT_ATOMS: atom_id res chain seq x y z
N MET A 1 -1.26 -8.00 -10.45
CA MET A 1 -2.03 -7.56 -9.27
C MET A 1 -1.34 -6.42 -8.51
N LEU A 2 -0.02 -6.50 -8.24
CA LEU A 2 0.74 -5.46 -7.52
C LEU A 2 0.73 -4.07 -8.16
N SER A 3 0.60 -3.99 -9.49
CA SER A 3 0.58 -2.72 -10.24
C SER A 3 -0.56 -1.78 -9.83
N ILE A 4 -1.62 -2.30 -9.22
CA ILE A 4 -2.76 -1.51 -8.75
C ILE A 4 -2.37 -0.53 -7.63
N PHE A 5 -1.29 -0.83 -6.89
CA PHE A 5 -0.78 0.03 -5.84
C PHE A 5 0.23 1.07 -6.34
N ASN A 6 0.74 0.95 -7.58
CA ASN A 6 1.78 1.83 -8.13
C ASN A 6 1.44 3.33 -8.05
N PRO A 7 0.21 3.79 -8.38
CA PRO A 7 -0.11 5.21 -8.29
C PRO A 7 0.03 5.75 -6.87
N MET A 8 -0.38 4.96 -5.87
CA MET A 8 -0.27 5.31 -4.46
C MET A 8 1.19 5.30 -3.99
N THR A 9 1.97 4.28 -4.36
CA THR A 9 3.39 4.20 -3.96
C THR A 9 4.20 5.36 -4.54
N TRP A 10 4.00 5.72 -5.80
CA TRP A 10 4.68 6.86 -6.44
C TRP A 10 4.32 8.19 -5.78
N ARG A 11 3.05 8.39 -5.43
CA ARG A 11 2.61 9.63 -4.76
C ARG A 11 3.28 9.82 -3.41
N TRP A 12 3.33 8.77 -2.59
CA TRP A 12 3.94 8.83 -1.26
C TRP A 12 5.47 9.01 -1.32
N ALA A 13 6.13 8.35 -2.27
CA ALA A 13 7.55 8.53 -2.50
C ALA A 13 7.87 9.98 -2.91
N ALA A 14 7.08 10.57 -3.80
CA ALA A 14 7.30 11.94 -4.31
C ALA A 14 6.96 13.04 -3.29
N GLN A 15 5.87 12.89 -2.53
CA GLN A 15 5.34 13.97 -1.69
C GLN A 15 5.91 13.98 -0.27
N GLN A 16 6.23 12.82 0.28
CA GLN A 16 6.50 12.67 1.72
C GLN A 16 7.77 11.86 2.01
N GLN A 17 8.56 11.53 0.97
CA GLN A 17 9.78 10.72 1.07
C GLN A 17 9.54 9.38 1.80
N VAL A 18 8.36 8.80 1.63
CA VAL A 18 8.01 7.49 2.19
C VAL A 18 8.29 6.43 1.13
N GLU A 19 9.14 5.47 1.48
CA GLU A 19 9.42 4.31 0.63
C GLU A 19 8.41 3.21 0.96
N ILE A 20 7.68 2.77 -0.07
CA ILE A 20 6.67 1.71 0.06
C ILE A 20 7.06 0.57 -0.86
N ILE A 21 7.27 -0.60 -0.28
CA ILE A 21 7.61 -1.83 -0.99
C ILE A 21 6.39 -2.73 -0.94
N VAL A 22 5.94 -3.19 -2.11
CA VAL A 22 4.84 -4.15 -2.22
C VAL A 22 5.39 -5.43 -2.82
N SER A 23 5.32 -6.52 -2.07
CA SER A 23 5.82 -7.85 -2.46
C SER A 23 4.68 -8.86 -2.46
N ASN A 24 4.74 -9.82 -3.39
CA ASN A 24 3.84 -10.97 -3.38
C ASN A 24 4.51 -12.11 -2.63
N ASN A 25 3.93 -12.55 -1.53
CA ASN A 25 4.33 -13.76 -0.84
C ASN A 25 3.58 -14.94 -1.47
N THR A 26 4.20 -15.54 -2.48
CA THR A 26 3.63 -16.66 -3.25
C THR A 26 3.44 -17.94 -2.44
N LYS A 27 4.05 -18.07 -1.26
CA LYS A 27 3.85 -19.23 -0.39
C LYS A 27 2.49 -19.23 0.32
N ASN A 28 1.98 -18.05 0.64
CA ASN A 28 0.74 -17.88 1.39
C ASN A 28 -0.40 -17.26 0.55
N ASP A 29 -0.13 -16.95 -0.71
CA ASP A 29 -1.00 -16.14 -1.57
C ASP A 29 -1.35 -14.78 -0.92
N GLU A 30 -0.36 -14.19 -0.24
CA GLU A 30 -0.50 -12.94 0.50
C GLU A 30 0.24 -11.80 -0.22
N CYS A 31 -0.35 -10.59 -0.18
CA CYS A 31 0.33 -9.37 -0.58
C CYS A 31 0.91 -8.68 0.66
N GLU A 32 2.21 -8.52 0.70
CA GLU A 32 2.92 -7.84 1.79
C GLU A 32 3.22 -6.39 1.38
N VAL A 33 2.99 -5.46 2.31
CA VAL A 33 3.25 -4.02 2.14
C VAL A 33 4.15 -3.54 3.27
N VAL A 34 5.37 -3.14 2.92
CA VAL A 34 6.35 -2.58 3.86
C VAL A 34 6.46 -1.08 3.65
N ILE A 35 6.23 -0.31 4.71
CA ILE A 35 6.26 1.15 4.69
C ILE A 35 7.46 1.61 5.51
N LYS A 36 8.37 2.37 4.88
CA LYS A 36 9.52 2.99 5.53
C LYS A 36 9.38 4.51 5.47
N GLY A 37 9.21 5.12 6.64
CA GLY A 37 9.01 6.56 6.77
C GLY A 37 8.86 6.96 8.24
N ARG A 38 8.58 8.24 8.48
CA ARG A 38 8.26 8.75 9.83
C ARG A 38 6.96 8.11 10.33
N ASP A 39 6.87 7.84 11.64
CA ASP A 39 5.68 7.20 12.24
C ASP A 39 4.36 7.93 11.91
N SER A 40 4.38 9.26 11.90
CA SER A 40 3.21 10.08 11.52
C SER A 40 2.74 9.83 10.10
N GLN A 41 3.65 9.58 9.16
CA GLN A 41 3.33 9.28 7.76
C GLN A 41 2.93 7.81 7.61
N ASN A 42 3.57 6.90 8.33
CA ASN A 42 3.26 5.47 8.27
C ASN A 42 1.80 5.18 8.64
N LYS A 43 1.26 5.87 9.66
CA LYS A 43 -0.15 5.74 10.05
C LYS A 43 -1.11 6.24 8.96
N LEU A 44 -0.75 7.32 8.27
CA LEU A 44 -1.56 7.85 7.16
C LEU A 44 -1.56 6.90 5.98
N VAL A 45 -0.39 6.40 5.59
CA VAL A 45 -0.22 5.42 4.51
C VAL A 45 -0.98 4.15 4.83
N GLN A 46 -0.87 3.62 6.06
CA GLN A 46 -1.60 2.42 6.48
C GLN A 46 -3.11 2.61 6.39
N LYS A 47 -3.64 3.77 6.81
CA LYS A 47 -5.06 4.08 6.71
C LYS A 47 -5.53 4.08 5.26
N GLU A 48 -4.77 4.70 4.37
CA GLU A 48 -5.09 4.76 2.93
C GLU A 48 -5.08 3.38 2.28
N PHE A 49 -4.05 2.56 2.54
CA PHE A 49 -4.00 1.18 2.04
C PHE A 49 -5.21 0.36 2.51
N ARG A 50 -5.61 0.49 3.79
CA ARG A 50 -6.81 -0.18 4.32
C ARG A 50 -8.08 0.28 3.62
N SER A 51 -8.25 1.59 3.41
CA SER A 51 -9.41 2.14 2.69
C SER A 51 -9.45 1.66 1.25
N PHE A 52 -8.31 1.64 0.55
CA PHE A 52 -8.21 1.18 -0.82
C PHE A 52 -8.53 -0.32 -0.96
N ILE A 53 -8.00 -1.16 -0.07
CA ILE A 53 -8.33 -2.59 -0.04
C ILE A 53 -9.81 -2.81 0.32
N GLY A 54 -10.37 -2.03 1.23
CA GLY A 54 -11.80 -2.05 1.55
C GLY A 54 -12.66 -1.79 0.31
N TRP A 55 -12.36 -0.71 -0.42
CA TRP A 55 -13.03 -0.39 -1.68
C TRP A 55 -12.88 -1.51 -2.73
N LEU A 56 -11.68 -2.10 -2.88
CA LEU A 56 -11.48 -3.23 -3.79
C LEU A 56 -12.34 -4.44 -3.43
N LYS A 57 -12.49 -4.73 -2.13
CA LYS A 57 -13.37 -5.81 -1.68
C LYS A 57 -14.82 -5.51 -2.02
N ASP A 58 -15.28 -4.28 -1.78
CA ASP A 58 -16.66 -3.88 -2.05
C ASP A 58 -16.98 -3.84 -3.56
N CYS A 59 -16.02 -3.51 -4.42
CA CYS A 59 -16.18 -3.50 -5.87
C CYS A 59 -15.95 -4.88 -6.55
N ALA A 60 -15.37 -5.84 -5.82
CA ALA A 60 -15.19 -7.22 -6.30
C ALA A 60 -16.39 -8.13 -5.99
N VAL A 61 -17.38 -7.63 -5.24
CA VAL A 61 -18.73 -8.19 -5.10
C VAL A 61 -19.58 -7.74 -6.28
#